data_AF-A0A2W1ALW6-F1
#
_entry.id   AF-A0A2W1ALW6-F1
#
_cell.length_a   1.000
_cell.length_b   1.000
_cell.length_c   1.000
_cell.angle_alpha   90.00
_cell.angle_beta   90.00
_cell.angle_gamma   90.00
#
_symmetry.space_group_name_H-M   'P 1'
#
loop_
_entity.id
_entity.type
_entity.pdbx_description
1 polymer ?
#
loop_
_entity_poly.entity_id
_entity_poly.type
_entity_poly.pdbx_seq_one_letter_code
_entity_poly.pdbx_strand_id
1 'polypeptide(L)'
;MGLFAVALVVTMTSHVAESHHPEGSALPGTHPEQFRPFRLLMYFPWLLLQIVKANLEVAYLVLHPGHLNPVLVEFRTTLHSEASQVLLAHSITLTPGTITIDVHDGRYLVHAITPESAESLFQGHMQQRVQQIFGLDPEPPTEFTITRDPHEVHV
;
A
#
# COMPACT_ATOMS: atom_id res chain seq x y z
N MET A 1 -9.64 -36.16 6.09
CA MET A 1 -9.39 -35.25 4.96
C MET A 1 -8.23 -34.27 5.21
N GLY A 2 -8.16 -33.59 6.37
CA GLY A 2 -7.07 -32.63 6.64
C GLY A 2 -5.64 -33.20 6.70
N LEU A 3 -5.48 -34.47 7.13
CA LEU A 3 -4.16 -35.11 7.23
C LEU A 3 -3.49 -35.30 5.84
N PHE A 4 -4.29 -35.52 4.79
CA PHE A 4 -3.79 -35.69 3.42
C PHE A 4 -3.27 -34.38 2.82
N ALA A 5 -3.95 -33.25 3.09
CA ALA A 5 -3.51 -31.94 2.62
C ALA A 5 -2.17 -31.54 3.26
N VAL A 6 -2.03 -31.79 4.57
CA VAL A 6 -0.77 -31.56 5.29
C VAL A 6 0.36 -32.43 4.74
N ALA A 7 0.11 -33.73 4.55
CA ALA A 7 1.10 -34.64 3.99
C ALA A 7 1.55 -34.16 2.60
N LEU A 8 0.62 -33.74 1.74
CA LEU A 8 0.92 -33.23 0.40
C LEU A 8 1.73 -31.94 0.42
N VAL A 9 1.40 -30.99 1.30
CA VAL A 9 2.16 -29.73 1.44
C VAL A 9 3.58 -30.01 1.94
N VAL A 10 3.72 -30.91 2.91
CA VAL A 10 5.03 -31.32 3.44
C VAL A 10 5.86 -32.02 2.37
N THR A 11 5.29 -32.98 1.64
CA THR A 11 6.01 -33.71 0.59
C THR A 11 6.36 -32.81 -0.59
N MET A 12 5.48 -31.88 -0.95
CA MET A 12 5.75 -30.87 -1.99
C MET A 12 6.90 -29.95 -1.55
N THR A 13 6.91 -29.51 -0.29
CA THR A 13 7.97 -28.62 0.22
C THR A 13 9.31 -29.36 0.32
N SER A 14 9.32 -30.63 0.74
CA SER A 14 10.55 -31.44 0.70
C SER A 14 11.02 -31.71 -0.73
N HIS A 15 10.10 -31.92 -1.67
CA HIS A 15 10.44 -32.16 -3.08
C HIS A 15 10.99 -30.90 -3.77
N VAL A 16 10.45 -29.72 -3.44
CA VAL A 16 10.98 -28.43 -3.91
C VAL A 16 12.37 -28.15 -3.30
N ALA A 17 12.57 -28.45 -2.02
CA ALA A 17 13.88 -28.33 -1.37
C ALA A 17 14.95 -29.25 -2.00
N GLU A 18 14.54 -30.39 -2.55
CA GLU A 18 15.43 -31.33 -3.24
C GLU A 18 15.64 -31.00 -4.74
N SER A 19 14.74 -30.20 -5.34
CA SER A 19 14.81 -29.80 -6.75
C SER A 19 15.76 -28.62 -7.06
N HIS A 20 16.44 -28.06 -6.06
CA HIS A 20 17.46 -27.05 -6.25
C HIS A 20 18.83 -27.61 -5.91
N HIS A 21 19.43 -28.31 -6.87
CA HIS A 21 20.89 -28.32 -7.02
C HIS A 21 21.32 -26.88 -7.37
N PRO A 22 22.01 -26.15 -6.48
CA PRO A 22 22.56 -24.86 -6.81
C PRO A 22 23.88 -25.11 -7.55
N GLU A 23 23.83 -25.13 -8.88
CA GLU A 23 25.03 -24.83 -9.66
C GLU A 23 25.36 -23.35 -9.45
N GLY A 24 26.44 -23.10 -8.69
CA GLY A 24 27.15 -21.83 -8.72
C GLY A 24 26.81 -20.81 -7.63
N SER A 25 27.31 -21.02 -6.42
CA SER A 25 28.16 -20.06 -5.67
C SER A 25 28.24 -20.48 -4.20
N ALA A 26 29.35 -21.12 -3.85
CA ALA A 26 29.70 -21.41 -2.47
C ALA A 26 30.03 -20.09 -1.74
N LEU A 27 29.10 -19.60 -0.92
CA LEU A 27 29.43 -18.67 0.16
C LEU A 27 29.81 -19.50 1.41
N PRO A 28 31.05 -19.39 1.93
CA PRO A 28 31.47 -20.13 3.12
C PRO A 28 30.75 -19.61 4.36
N GLY A 29 29.82 -20.41 4.91
CA GLY A 29 29.17 -20.14 6.20
C GLY A 29 27.73 -20.64 6.36
N THR A 30 27.07 -21.12 5.31
CA THR A 30 25.68 -21.60 5.45
C THR A 30 25.67 -23.03 5.96
N HIS A 31 25.38 -23.17 7.26
CA HIS A 31 25.04 -24.43 7.90
C HIS A 31 23.98 -25.18 7.06
N PRO A 32 24.07 -26.51 6.92
CA PRO A 32 23.08 -27.26 6.16
C PRO A 32 21.69 -27.02 6.77
N GLU A 33 20.82 -26.37 6.01
CA GLU A 33 19.41 -26.12 6.33
C GLU A 33 18.71 -27.48 6.48
N GLN A 34 18.79 -28.08 7.67
CA GLN A 34 18.12 -29.34 7.98
C GLN A 34 16.61 -29.06 8.00
N PHE A 35 15.97 -29.21 6.85
CA PHE A 35 14.53 -29.05 6.69
C PHE A 35 13.80 -30.02 7.62
N ARG A 36 13.15 -29.49 8.67
CA ARG A 36 12.44 -30.28 9.69
C ARG A 36 10.92 -30.15 9.52
N PRO A 37 10.27 -31.05 8.73
CA PRO A 37 8.86 -30.91 8.37
C PRO A 37 7.91 -30.96 9.58
N PHE A 38 8.32 -31.63 10.66
CA PHE A 38 7.55 -31.67 11.90
C PHE A 38 7.37 -30.29 12.57
N ARG A 39 8.36 -29.39 12.45
CA ARG A 39 8.26 -28.02 12.99
C ARG A 39 7.31 -27.15 12.16
N LEU A 40 7.27 -27.35 10.84
CA LEU A 40 6.32 -26.67 9.95
C LEU A 40 4.87 -27.05 10.31
N LEU A 41 4.63 -28.32 10.62
CA LEU A 41 3.30 -28.79 11.04
C LEU A 41 2.84 -28.16 12.36
N MET A 42 3.71 -28.00 13.35
CA MET A 42 3.36 -27.30 14.60
C MET A 42 3.21 -25.77 14.42
N TYR A 43 3.89 -25.18 13.43
CA TYR A 43 3.78 -23.75 13.13
C TYR A 43 2.46 -23.39 12.43
N PHE A 44 1.91 -24.31 11.63
CA PHE A 44 0.73 -24.04 10.81
C PHE A 44 -0.52 -23.61 11.62
N PRO A 45 -0.89 -24.25 12.74
CA PRO A 45 -2.01 -23.78 13.58
C PRO A 45 -1.78 -22.39 14.19
N TRP A 46 -0.54 -22.08 14.59
CA TRP A 46 -0.18 -20.76 15.11
C TRP A 46 -0.31 -19.68 14.03
N LEU A 47 0.16 -19.97 12.82
CA LEU A 47 0.01 -19.09 11.66
C LEU A 47 -1.47 -18.85 11.32
N LEU A 48 -2.29 -19.90 11.35
CA LEU A 48 -3.72 -19.78 11.08
C LEU A 48 -4.42 -18.87 12.10
N LEU A 49 -4.06 -18.95 13.39
CA LEU A 49 -4.56 -18.03 14.42
C LEU A 49 -4.15 -16.59 14.16
N GLN A 50 -2.91 -16.35 13.72
CA GLN A 50 -2.44 -15.00 13.36
C GLN A 50 -3.23 -14.43 12.19
N ILE A 51 -3.50 -15.24 11.15
CA ILE A 51 -4.30 -14.83 9.99
C ILE A 51 -5.72 -14.46 10.41
N VAL A 52 -6.37 -15.28 11.25
CA VAL A 52 -7.73 -14.99 11.73
C VAL A 52 -7.76 -13.69 12.54
N LYS A 53 -6.79 -13.48 13.44
CA LYS A 53 -6.68 -12.26 14.26
C LYS A 53 -6.50 -11.01 13.38
N ALA A 54 -5.64 -11.07 12.37
CA ALA A 54 -5.41 -9.95 11.45
C ALA A 54 -6.69 -9.57 10.69
N ASN A 55 -7.48 -10.55 10.22
CA ASN A 55 -8.73 -10.29 9.53
C ASN A 55 -9.81 -9.69 10.46
N LEU A 56 -9.86 -10.09 11.73
CA LEU A 56 -10.76 -9.51 12.73
C LEU A 56 -10.42 -8.04 13.03
N GLU A 57 -9.14 -7.68 13.06
CA GLU A 57 -8.67 -6.31 13.28
C GLU A 57 -9.04 -5.39 12.10
N VAL A 58 -8.86 -5.87 10.87
CA VAL A 58 -9.31 -5.18 9.65
C VAL A 58 -10.84 -5.05 9.64
N ALA A 59 -11.57 -6.11 9.99
CA ALA A 59 -13.03 -6.08 10.07
C ALA A 59 -13.53 -5.09 11.14
N TYR A 60 -12.86 -5.01 12.30
CA TYR A 60 -13.18 -4.05 13.36
C TYR A 60 -12.98 -2.60 12.90
N LEU A 61 -11.89 -2.34 12.16
CA LEU A 61 -11.60 -1.02 11.57
C LEU A 61 -12.68 -0.62 10.54
N VAL A 62 -13.13 -1.57 9.72
CA VAL A 62 -14.21 -1.35 8.75
C VAL A 62 -15.57 -1.15 9.45
N LEU A 63 -15.80 -1.78 10.61
CA LEU A 63 -17.08 -1.75 11.33
C LEU A 63 -17.25 -0.54 12.28
N HIS A 64 -16.22 0.29 12.52
CA HIS A 64 -16.31 1.51 13.35
C HIS A 64 -16.21 2.81 12.53
N PRO A 65 -17.31 3.27 11.88
CA PRO A 65 -17.34 4.45 11.01
C PRO A 65 -17.47 5.81 11.73
N GLY A 66 -17.24 5.88 13.05
CA GLY A 66 -17.61 7.04 13.88
C GLY A 66 -16.81 8.34 13.68
N HIS A 67 -15.72 8.32 12.90
CA HIS A 67 -14.87 9.49 12.59
C HIS A 67 -14.64 9.68 11.08
N LEU A 68 -15.51 9.11 10.24
CA LEU A 68 -15.43 9.29 8.80
C LEU A 68 -16.13 10.60 8.42
N ASN A 69 -15.34 11.67 8.26
CA ASN A 69 -15.79 12.91 7.63
C ASN A 69 -15.08 13.02 6.28
N PRO A 70 -15.58 12.30 5.25
CA PRO A 70 -14.97 12.33 3.94
C PRO A 70 -15.05 13.74 3.34
N VAL A 71 -13.98 14.17 2.68
CA VAL A 71 -13.87 15.47 2.03
C VAL A 71 -13.27 15.30 0.65
N LEU A 72 -13.76 16.07 -0.32
CA LEU A 72 -13.11 16.21 -1.61
C LEU A 72 -12.16 17.40 -1.56
N VAL A 73 -10.92 17.17 -1.92
CA VAL A 73 -9.87 18.18 -2.02
C VAL A 73 -9.50 18.29 -3.48
N GLU A 74 -9.71 19.46 -4.05
CA GLU A 74 -9.20 19.82 -5.36
C GLU A 74 -7.98 20.72 -5.20
N PHE A 75 -6.89 20.41 -5.90
CA PHE A 75 -5.73 21.29 -5.93
C PHE A 75 -4.99 21.31 -7.26
N ARG A 76 -4.28 22.40 -7.52
CA ARG A 76 -3.49 22.58 -8.75
C ARG A 76 -1.99 22.57 -8.46
N THR A 77 -1.25 21.82 -9.25
CA THR A 77 0.22 21.69 -9.17
C THR A 77 0.88 22.38 -10.36
N THR A 78 2.15 22.76 -10.20
CA THR A 78 3.00 23.27 -11.27
C THR A 78 3.79 22.18 -11.99
N LEU A 79 3.49 20.90 -11.70
CA LEU A 79 4.08 19.76 -12.41
C LEU A 79 3.54 19.69 -13.83
N HIS A 80 4.41 19.85 -14.83
CA HIS A 80 4.03 19.82 -16.24
C HIS A 80 4.24 18.47 -16.92
N SER A 81 5.09 17.60 -16.37
CA SER A 81 5.40 16.30 -16.97
C SER A 81 4.38 15.25 -16.57
N GLU A 82 3.84 14.49 -17.53
CA GLU A 82 2.93 13.37 -17.28
C GLU A 82 3.51 12.38 -16.25
N ALA A 83 4.80 12.06 -16.36
CA ALA A 83 5.47 11.15 -15.42
C ALA A 83 5.48 11.70 -13.98
N SER A 84 5.72 13.00 -13.81
CA SER A 84 5.69 13.65 -12.50
C SER A 84 4.27 13.71 -11.93
N GLN A 85 3.27 13.92 -12.80
CA GLN A 85 1.89 13.99 -12.38
C GLN A 85 1.35 12.63 -11.93
N VAL A 86 1.64 11.57 -12.69
CA VAL A 86 1.28 10.19 -12.36
C VAL A 86 1.97 9.73 -11.07
N LEU A 87 3.26 10.07 -10.90
CA LEU A 87 3.98 9.71 -9.68
C LEU A 87 3.36 10.37 -8.43
N LEU A 88 3.00 11.65 -8.53
CA LEU A 88 2.31 12.35 -7.45
C LEU A 88 0.93 11.72 -7.17
N ALA A 89 0.14 11.41 -8.20
CA ALA A 89 -1.16 10.77 -8.06
C ALA A 89 -1.06 9.43 -7.32
N HIS A 90 -0.12 8.57 -7.71
CA HIS A 90 0.12 7.29 -7.06
C HIS A 90 0.59 7.47 -5.60
N SER A 91 1.43 8.47 -5.33
CA SER A 91 1.90 8.76 -3.97
C SER A 91 0.73 9.17 -3.06
N ILE A 92 -0.20 9.98 -3.57
CA ILE A 92 -1.41 10.38 -2.84
C ILE A 92 -2.31 9.16 -2.60
N THR A 93 -2.60 8.34 -3.60
CA THR A 93 -3.50 7.18 -3.45
C THR A 93 -2.93 6.11 -2.51
N LEU A 94 -1.60 6.01 -2.39
CA LEU A 94 -0.93 5.10 -1.46
C LEU A 94 -0.87 5.64 -0.02
N THR A 95 -1.19 6.92 0.19
CA THR A 95 -1.22 7.51 1.51
C THR A 95 -2.48 7.04 2.26
N PRO A 96 -2.37 6.62 3.54
CA PRO A 96 -3.52 6.13 4.28
C PRO A 96 -4.65 7.16 4.35
N GLY A 97 -5.81 6.79 3.82
CA GLY A 97 -7.02 7.61 3.88
C GLY A 97 -7.20 8.61 2.75
N THR A 98 -6.51 8.46 1.62
CA THR A 98 -6.72 9.27 0.40
C THR A 98 -6.84 8.41 -0.85
N ILE A 99 -7.67 8.84 -1.81
CA ILE A 99 -7.76 8.25 -3.15
C ILE A 99 -7.83 9.36 -4.19
N THR A 100 -6.97 9.31 -5.20
CA THR A 100 -7.04 10.23 -6.34
C THR A 100 -8.15 9.78 -7.29
N ILE A 101 -9.14 10.63 -7.53
CA ILE A 101 -10.27 10.37 -8.43
C ILE A 101 -9.92 10.76 -9.86
N ASP A 102 -9.35 11.96 -10.03
CA ASP A 102 -9.07 12.51 -11.34
C ASP A 102 -7.78 13.35 -11.33
N VAL A 103 -7.09 13.34 -12.46
CA VAL A 103 -5.90 14.14 -12.73
C VAL A 103 -6.01 14.71 -14.14
N HIS A 104 -6.19 16.02 -14.26
CA HIS A 104 -6.37 16.68 -15.54
C HIS A 104 -5.71 18.07 -15.55
N ASP A 105 -4.84 18.34 -16.53
CA ASP A 105 -4.13 19.62 -16.69
C ASP A 105 -3.44 20.14 -15.40
N GLY A 106 -2.85 19.22 -14.63
CA GLY A 106 -2.20 19.53 -13.35
C GLY A 106 -3.16 19.84 -12.20
N ARG A 107 -4.48 19.65 -12.39
CA ARG A 107 -5.50 19.63 -11.32
C ARG A 107 -5.68 18.21 -10.81
N TYR A 108 -5.78 18.07 -9.50
CA TYR A 108 -5.97 16.81 -8.79
C TYR A 108 -7.26 16.87 -8.01
N LEU A 109 -8.14 15.90 -8.23
CA LEU A 109 -9.30 15.67 -7.41
C LEU A 109 -9.02 14.48 -6.50
N VAL A 110 -8.94 14.71 -5.19
CA VAL A 110 -8.61 13.69 -4.19
C VAL A 110 -9.74 13.56 -3.19
N HIS A 111 -10.15 12.33 -2.93
CA HIS A 111 -11.08 12.01 -1.87
C HIS A 111 -10.31 11.57 -0.64
N ALA A 112 -10.41 12.36 0.42
CA ALA A 112 -9.85 12.05 1.73
C ALA A 112 -10.94 11.47 2.62
N ILE A 113 -10.65 10.38 3.31
CA ILE A 113 -11.59 9.70 4.21
C ILE A 113 -11.70 10.40 5.57
N THR A 114 -10.69 11.21 5.93
CA THR A 114 -10.67 12.04 7.15
C THR A 114 -10.18 13.47 6.84
N PRO A 115 -10.53 14.46 7.69
CA PRO A 115 -10.01 15.82 7.58
C PRO A 115 -8.49 15.92 7.75
N GLU A 116 -7.89 15.04 8.57
CA GLU A 116 -6.44 14.99 8.80
C GLU A 116 -5.70 14.53 7.53
N SER A 117 -6.24 13.51 6.84
CA SER A 117 -5.73 13.09 5.54
C SER A 117 -5.82 14.21 4.50
N ALA A 118 -6.91 14.99 4.49
CA ALA A 118 -7.02 16.19 3.66
C ALA A 118 -5.98 17.26 4.05
N GLU A 119 -5.73 17.46 5.34
CA GLU A 119 -4.78 18.46 5.84
C GLU A 119 -3.34 18.15 5.41
N SER A 120 -2.97 16.87 5.40
CA SER A 120 -1.65 16.43 4.92
C SER A 120 -1.37 16.81 3.46
N LEU A 121 -2.41 16.96 2.63
CA LEU A 121 -2.28 17.40 1.23
C LEU A 121 -1.96 18.89 1.14
N PHE A 122 -2.48 19.73 2.05
CA PHE A 122 -2.16 21.18 2.07
C PHE A 122 -0.70 21.45 2.38
N GLN A 123 -0.06 20.57 3.14
CA GLN A 123 1.35 20.73 3.51
C GLN A 123 2.27 20.59 2.29
N GLY A 124 1.80 20.02 1.18
CA GLY A 124 2.55 19.95 -0.09
C GLY A 124 3.82 19.09 -0.04
N HIS A 125 4.10 18.39 1.07
CA HIS A 125 5.33 17.61 1.25
C HIS A 125 5.54 16.53 0.19
N MET A 126 4.46 15.92 -0.30
CA MET A 126 4.54 14.94 -1.38
C MET A 126 4.87 15.60 -2.72
N GLN A 127 4.25 16.75 -3.03
CA GLN A 127 4.59 17.52 -4.23
C GLN A 127 6.07 17.93 -4.21
N GLN A 128 6.56 18.41 -3.07
CA GLN A 128 7.98 18.77 -2.89
C GLN A 128 8.92 17.58 -3.12
N ARG A 129 8.59 16.39 -2.61
CA ARG A 129 9.38 15.18 -2.85
C ARG A 129 9.38 14.77 -4.32
N VAL A 130 8.24 14.87 -4.99
CA VAL A 130 8.15 14.59 -6.43
C VAL A 130 8.96 15.62 -7.22
N GLN A 131 8.85 16.91 -6.91
CA GLN A 131 9.67 17.96 -7.53
C GLN A 131 11.17 17.68 -7.37
N GLN A 132 11.62 17.26 -6.18
CA GLN A 132 13.01 16.87 -5.94
C GLN A 132 13.47 15.69 -6.81
N ILE A 133 12.64 14.67 -7.01
CA ILE A 133 12.96 13.51 -7.87
C ILE A 133 13.19 13.95 -9.33
N PHE A 134 12.43 14.94 -9.79
CA PHE A 134 12.53 15.46 -11.16
C PHE A 134 13.45 16.68 -11.30
N GLY A 135 14.12 17.11 -10.22
CA GLY A 135 15.01 18.28 -10.22
C GLY A 135 14.28 19.61 -10.44
N LEU A 136 13.00 19.69 -10.06
CA LEU A 136 12.17 20.90 -10.14
C LEU A 136 12.27 21.69 -8.83
N ASP A 137 12.10 23.01 -8.93
CA ASP A 137 12.07 23.87 -7.75
C ASP A 137 10.83 23.56 -6.88
N PRO A 138 10.98 23.54 -5.55
CA PRO A 138 9.88 23.23 -4.64
C PRO A 138 8.87 24.39 -4.58
N GLU A 139 7.86 24.33 -5.43
CA GLU A 139 6.73 25.26 -5.40
C GLU A 139 5.54 24.67 -4.64
N PRO A 140 4.85 25.45 -3.78
CA PRO A 140 3.62 25.02 -3.14
C PRO A 140 2.48 24.93 -4.17
N PRO A 141 1.43 24.12 -3.91
CA PRO A 141 0.30 24.02 -4.84
C PRO A 141 -0.45 25.37 -4.91
N THR A 142 -0.91 25.71 -6.11
CA THR A 142 -1.28 27.09 -6.47
C THR A 142 -2.73 27.43 -6.11
N GLU A 143 -3.60 26.42 -6.05
CA GLU A 143 -5.02 26.57 -5.80
C GLU A 143 -5.48 25.36 -5.01
N PHE A 144 -6.29 25.58 -3.98
CA PHE A 144 -6.82 24.54 -3.11
C PHE A 144 -8.28 24.85 -2.79
N THR A 145 -9.17 23.94 -3.16
CA THR A 145 -10.59 24.03 -2.86
C THR A 145 -11.01 22.79 -2.09
N ILE A 146 -11.53 22.99 -0.88
CA ILE A 146 -12.14 21.92 -0.10
C ILE A 146 -13.62 21.92 -0.41
N THR A 147 -14.04 21.01 -1.28
CA THR A 147 -15.45 20.82 -1.60
C THR A 147 -16.01 19.78 -0.62
N ARG A 148 -16.90 20.24 0.25
CA ARG A 148 -17.60 19.36 1.21
C ARG A 148 -18.82 18.67 0.62
N ASP A 149 -19.24 19.08 -0.58
CA ASP A 149 -20.47 18.60 -1.23
C ASP A 149 -20.18 17.95 -2.60
N PRO A 150 -20.41 16.65 -2.79
CA PRO A 150 -20.18 15.97 -4.07
C PRO A 150 -21.03 16.49 -5.24
N HIS A 151 -22.00 17.40 -4.99
CA HIS A 151 -22.82 18.05 -6.02
C HIS A 151 -22.28 19.39 -6.55
N GLU A 152 -21.18 19.91 -6.02
CA GLU A 152 -20.61 21.21 -6.42
C GLU A 152 -19.47 21.11 -7.46
N VAL A 153 -19.16 19.89 -7.93
CA VAL A 153 -18.22 19.68 -9.05
C VAL A 153 -18.90 20.10 -10.34
N HIS A 154 -18.76 21.38 -10.68
CA HIS A 154 -19.31 21.96 -11.89
C HIS A 154 -18.64 21.37 -13.15
N VAL A 155 -19.52 20.86 -14.01
CA VAL A 155 -19.35 20.49 -15.44
C VAL A 155 -18.64 21.58 -16.23
#